data_AF-A0A1Z5IQS2-F1
#
_entry.id   AF-A0A1Z5IQS2-F1
#
_cell.length_a   1.000
_cell.length_b   1.000
_cell.length_c   1.000
_cell.angle_alpha   90.00
_cell.angle_beta   90.00
_cell.angle_gamma   90.00
#
_symmetry.space_group_name_H-M   'P 1'
#
loop_
_entity.id
_entity.type
_entity.pdbx_description
1 polymer ?
#
loop_
_entity_poly.entity_id
_entity_poly.type
_entity_poly.pdbx_seq_one_letter_code
_entity_poly.pdbx_strand_id
1 'polypeptide(L)'
;MIAPNKFTQYVHDLEDKYATSKSNSITNVPDAEMKKFFDFSKRYYNQCEKEKMSDGERMTHTKKYRQLLNEFFDRVQTNELTTLELERLMNENDALTDHGHYLYSQHSVYRMLRNRGLKWRKSKADPQVEQGVTK
;
A
#
# COMPACT_ATOMS: atom_id res chain seq x y z
N MET A 1 -13.63 7.51 -25.52
CA MET A 1 -12.19 7.81 -25.63
C MET A 1 -11.68 8.10 -24.24
N ILE A 2 -10.66 7.38 -23.76
CA ILE A 2 -10.06 7.63 -22.45
C ILE A 2 -9.21 8.89 -22.60
N ALA A 3 -9.44 9.90 -21.75
CA ALA A 3 -8.63 11.12 -21.78
C ALA A 3 -7.16 10.76 -21.52
N PRO A 4 -6.20 11.27 -22.31
CA PRO A 4 -4.79 11.01 -22.09
C PRO A 4 -4.41 11.52 -20.70
N ASN A 5 -3.72 10.68 -19.93
CA ASN A 5 -3.19 11.11 -18.64
C ASN A 5 -2.02 12.09 -18.85
N LYS A 6 -1.60 12.79 -17.80
CA LYS A 6 -0.52 13.80 -17.89
C LYS A 6 0.78 13.25 -18.47
N PHE A 7 1.03 11.94 -18.35
CA PHE A 7 2.18 11.29 -18.93
C PHE A 7 2.05 11.15 -20.45
N THR A 8 0.93 10.61 -20.93
CA THR A 8 0.63 10.49 -22.37
C THR A 8 0.58 11.85 -23.06
N GLN A 9 0.04 12.86 -22.39
CA GLN A 9 0.02 14.24 -22.91
C GLN A 9 1.44 14.78 -23.12
N TYR A 10 2.35 14.58 -22.16
CA TYR A 10 3.73 15.07 -22.28
C TYR A 10 4.54 14.31 -23.34
N VAL A 11 4.26 13.03 -23.58
CA VAL A 11 4.85 12.29 -24.71
C VAL A 11 4.45 12.94 -26.04
N HIS A 12 3.16 13.21 -26.23
CA HIS A 12 2.66 13.86 -27.44
C HIS A 12 3.22 15.28 -27.62
N ASP A 13 3.30 16.06 -26.54
CA ASP A 13 3.86 17.41 -26.59
C ASP A 13 5.35 17.40 -27.03
N LEU A 14 6.11 16.34 -26.67
CA LEU A 14 7.50 16.17 -27.11
C LEU A 14 7.59 15.71 -28.57
N GLU A 15 6.76 14.75 -28.97
CA GLU A 15 6.67 14.25 -30.35
C GLU A 15 6.30 15.38 -31.33
N ASP A 16 5.33 16.23 -30.95
CA ASP A 16 4.89 17.36 -31.76
C ASP A 16 5.92 18.49 -31.80
N LYS A 17 6.56 18.80 -30.67
CA LYS A 17 7.57 19.87 -30.58
C LYS A 17 8.83 19.57 -31.38
N TYR A 18 9.22 18.30 -31.46
CA TYR A 18 10.41 17.85 -32.20
C TYR A 18 10.04 17.08 -33.48
N ALA A 19 8.80 17.26 -33.96
CA ALA A 19 8.38 16.71 -35.23
C ALA A 19 9.22 17.30 -36.37
N THR A 20 9.64 16.41 -37.26
CA THR A 20 10.29 16.76 -38.52
C THR A 20 9.31 16.48 -39.65
N SER A 21 9.55 17.07 -40.83
CA SER A 21 8.76 16.79 -42.04
C SER A 21 8.76 15.32 -42.46
N LYS A 22 9.64 14.49 -41.89
CA LYS A 22 9.78 13.06 -42.18
C LYS A 22 9.33 12.14 -41.04
N SER A 23 9.13 12.64 -39.82
CA SER A 23 8.87 11.80 -38.64
C SER A 23 8.42 12.65 -37.43
N ASN A 24 7.43 12.19 -36.66
CA ASN A 24 7.06 12.74 -35.34
C ASN A 24 7.56 11.87 -34.16
N SER A 25 8.56 11.01 -34.40
CA SER A 25 9.04 10.07 -33.39
C SER A 25 9.79 10.75 -32.24
N ILE A 26 9.67 10.17 -31.04
CA ILE A 26 10.45 10.50 -29.83
C ILE A 26 11.97 10.47 -30.07
N THR A 27 12.44 9.76 -31.11
CA THR A 27 13.85 9.70 -31.51
C THR A 27 14.42 11.04 -31.99
N ASN A 28 13.55 12.00 -32.33
CA ASN A 28 13.95 13.34 -32.75
C ASN A 28 14.15 14.27 -31.54
N VAL A 29 13.79 13.82 -30.34
CA VAL A 29 13.90 14.61 -29.11
C VAL A 29 15.36 14.61 -28.64
N PRO A 30 15.97 15.79 -28.41
CA PRO A 30 17.34 15.88 -27.92
C PRO A 30 17.52 15.24 -26.54
N ASP A 31 18.70 14.66 -26.30
CA ASP A 31 19.04 13.98 -25.04
C ASP A 31 18.77 14.82 -23.77
N ALA A 32 18.99 16.13 -23.85
CA ALA A 32 18.72 17.05 -22.75
C ALA A 32 17.23 17.13 -22.37
N GLU A 33 16.34 17.03 -23.35
CA GLU A 33 14.88 17.02 -23.16
C GLU A 33 14.40 15.62 -22.78
N MET A 34 14.99 14.57 -23.36
CA MET A 34 14.75 13.19 -22.92
C MET A 34 15.11 13.00 -21.44
N LYS A 35 16.21 13.60 -20.97
CA LYS A 35 16.58 13.58 -19.55
C LYS A 35 15.51 14.22 -18.66
N LYS A 36 14.96 15.38 -19.06
CA LYS A 36 13.85 16.03 -18.34
C LYS A 36 12.60 15.16 -18.32
N PHE A 37 12.30 14.49 -19.43
CA PHE A 37 11.20 13.54 -19.54
C PHE A 37 11.39 12.34 -18.60
N PHE A 38 12.59 11.77 -18.51
CA PHE A 38 12.88 10.68 -17.57
C PHE A 38 12.71 11.12 -16.10
N ASP A 39 13.17 12.33 -15.75
CA ASP A 39 12.98 12.89 -14.41
C ASP A 39 11.50 13.15 -14.11
N PHE A 40 10.73 13.64 -15.08
CA PHE A 40 9.28 13.75 -14.98
C PHE A 40 8.61 12.38 -14.81
N SER A 41 8.95 11.40 -15.65
CA SER A 41 8.43 10.03 -15.60
C SER A 41 8.64 9.41 -14.23
N LYS A 42 9.87 9.48 -13.70
CA LYS A 42 10.20 8.98 -12.38
C LYS A 42 9.36 9.65 -11.29
N ARG A 43 9.18 10.97 -11.34
CA ARG A 43 8.31 11.70 -10.40
C ARG A 43 6.84 11.32 -10.53
N TYR A 44 6.34 11.21 -11.76
CA TYR A 44 4.97 10.84 -12.06
C TYR A 44 4.67 9.43 -11.54
N TYR A 45 5.51 8.44 -11.84
CA TYR A 45 5.32 7.07 -11.33
C TYR A 45 5.53 6.98 -9.82
N ASN A 46 6.51 7.67 -9.24
CA ASN A 46 6.66 7.73 -7.77
C ASN A 46 5.44 8.38 -7.11
N GLN A 47 4.83 9.39 -7.75
CA GLN A 47 3.61 10.01 -7.26
C GLN A 47 2.43 9.06 -7.43
N CYS A 48 2.29 8.37 -8.56
CA CYS A 48 1.28 7.32 -8.72
C CYS A 48 1.48 6.17 -7.72
N GLU A 49 2.71 5.80 -7.38
CA GLU A 49 3.03 4.81 -6.35
C GLU A 49 2.71 5.31 -4.94
N LYS A 50 2.97 6.58 -4.63
CA LYS A 50 2.53 7.21 -3.37
C LYS A 50 1.02 7.40 -3.30
N GLU A 51 0.39 7.67 -4.43
CA GLU A 51 -1.06 7.71 -4.54
C GLU A 51 -1.67 6.30 -4.45
N LYS A 52 -0.89 5.27 -4.83
CA LYS A 52 -1.09 3.85 -4.53
C LYS A 52 -0.54 3.41 -3.16
N MET A 53 -0.14 4.31 -2.24
CA MET A 53 -0.20 3.97 -0.81
C MET A 53 -1.65 3.56 -0.60
N SER A 54 -1.84 2.25 -0.45
CA SER A 54 -3.13 1.61 -0.73
C SER A 54 -4.21 2.31 0.07
N ASP A 55 -5.45 2.34 -0.42
CA ASP A 55 -6.55 2.86 0.37
C ASP A 55 -6.57 2.23 1.79
N GLY A 56 -6.04 1.00 1.93
CA GLY A 56 -5.68 0.36 3.20
C GLY A 56 -4.61 1.07 4.05
N GLU A 57 -3.47 1.51 3.52
CA GLU A 57 -2.50 2.33 4.27
C GLU A 57 -3.10 3.69 4.68
N ARG A 58 -3.90 4.33 3.83
CA ARG A 58 -4.58 5.57 4.23
C ARG A 58 -5.59 5.33 5.35
N MET A 59 -6.41 4.29 5.20
CA MET A 59 -7.46 3.91 6.15
C MET A 59 -6.87 3.51 7.51
N THR A 60 -5.86 2.63 7.52
CA THR A 60 -5.21 2.16 8.75
C THR A 60 -4.50 3.25 9.56
N HIS A 61 -4.13 4.35 8.92
CA HIS A 61 -3.51 5.50 9.57
C HIS A 61 -4.52 6.52 10.14
N THR A 62 -5.82 6.38 9.86
CA THR A 62 -6.85 7.30 10.36
C THR A 62 -7.15 7.12 11.85
N LYS A 63 -7.63 8.19 12.51
CA LYS A 63 -8.12 8.12 13.90
C LYS A 63 -9.29 7.14 14.04
N LYS A 64 -10.21 7.13 13.06
CA LYS A 64 -11.39 6.26 13.04
C LYS A 64 -11.00 4.78 13.03
N TYR A 65 -10.05 4.39 12.18
CA TYR A 65 -9.56 3.01 12.16
C TYR A 65 -8.92 2.61 13.49
N ARG A 66 -8.11 3.48 14.10
CA ARG A 66 -7.52 3.19 15.41
C ARG A 66 -8.58 2.97 16.48
N GLN A 67 -9.66 3.74 16.45
CA GLN A 67 -10.80 3.55 17.36
C GLN A 67 -11.47 2.20 17.11
N LEU A 68 -11.83 1.87 15.87
CA LEU A 68 -12.44 0.58 15.52
C LEU A 68 -11.58 -0.60 15.94
N LEU A 69 -10.26 -0.50 15.73
CA LEU A 69 -9.31 -1.53 16.10
C LEU A 69 -9.18 -1.69 17.62
N ASN A 70 -9.23 -0.59 18.38
CA ASN A 70 -9.25 -0.66 19.84
C ASN A 70 -10.57 -1.25 20.35
N GLU A 71 -11.71 -0.80 19.81
CA GLU A 71 -13.03 -1.35 20.15
C GLU A 71 -13.11 -2.86 19.87
N PHE A 72 -12.51 -3.33 18.77
CA PHE A 72 -12.39 -4.75 18.49
C PHE A 72 -11.61 -5.49 19.58
N PHE A 73 -10.41 -5.02 19.93
CA PHE A 73 -9.59 -5.66 20.95
C PHE A 73 -10.16 -5.54 22.37
N ASP A 74 -10.94 -4.50 22.67
CA ASP A 74 -11.61 -4.34 23.97
C ASP A 74 -12.77 -5.33 24.14
N ARG A 75 -13.44 -5.71 23.04
CA ARG A 75 -14.56 -6.67 23.05
C ARG A 75 -14.10 -8.12 22.99
N VAL A 76 -12.93 -8.38 22.39
CA VAL A 76 -12.44 -9.72 22.13
C VAL A 76 -11.51 -10.16 23.26
N GLN A 77 -11.76 -11.35 23.83
CA GLN A 77 -10.85 -11.97 24.81
C GLN A 77 -9.62 -12.55 24.10
N THR A 78 -8.65 -11.67 23.78
CA THR A 78 -7.48 -12.03 22.96
C THR A 78 -6.66 -13.17 23.57
N ASN A 79 -6.64 -13.28 24.90
CA ASN A 79 -5.93 -14.32 25.66
C ASN A 79 -6.43 -15.75 25.41
N GLU A 80 -7.68 -15.91 24.95
CA GLU A 80 -8.27 -17.22 24.67
C GLU A 80 -8.09 -17.64 23.21
N LEU A 81 -7.68 -16.72 22.35
CA LEU A 81 -7.63 -16.89 20.89
C LEU A 81 -6.20 -16.92 20.36
N THR A 82 -6.01 -17.67 19.27
CA THR A 82 -4.78 -17.73 18.48
C THR A 82 -4.73 -16.60 17.46
N THR A 83 -3.56 -16.33 16.87
CA THR A 83 -3.44 -15.29 15.82
C THR A 83 -4.25 -15.62 14.58
N LEU A 84 -4.45 -16.90 14.26
CA LEU A 84 -5.30 -17.36 13.16
C LEU A 84 -6.79 -17.11 13.44
N GLU A 85 -7.25 -17.38 14.66
CA GLU A 85 -8.65 -17.11 15.03
C GLU A 85 -8.92 -15.61 15.05
N LEU A 86 -7.99 -14.81 15.57
CA LEU A 86 -8.08 -13.36 15.56
C LEU A 86 -8.05 -12.78 14.14
N GLU A 87 -7.20 -13.30 13.26
CA GLU A 87 -7.18 -12.93 11.84
C GLU A 87 -8.54 -13.14 11.18
N ARG A 88 -9.17 -14.31 11.39
CA ARG A 88 -10.49 -14.60 10.83
C ARG A 88 -11.54 -13.63 11.34
N LEU A 89 -11.59 -13.41 12.65
CA LEU A 89 -12.54 -12.48 13.27
C LEU A 89 -12.35 -11.03 12.81
N MET A 90 -11.11 -10.60 12.61
CA MET A 90 -10.81 -9.27 12.07
C MET A 90 -11.22 -9.16 10.61
N ASN A 91 -11.02 -10.21 9.82
CA ASN A 91 -11.38 -10.24 8.40
C ASN A 91 -12.89 -10.36 8.15
N GLU A 92 -13.66 -10.89 9.10
CA GLU A 92 -15.13 -10.90 9.08
C GLU A 92 -15.74 -9.54 9.46
N ASN A 93 -14.95 -8.60 9.97
CA ASN A 93 -15.42 -7.28 10.33
C ASN A 93 -15.27 -6.29 9.18
N ASP A 94 -16.36 -6.04 8.45
CA ASP A 94 -16.43 -5.10 7.32
C ASP A 94 -15.85 -3.71 7.62
N ALA A 95 -16.02 -3.21 8.85
CA ALA A 95 -15.51 -1.89 9.21
C ALA A 95 -13.98 -1.86 9.39
N LEU A 96 -13.36 -3.00 9.73
CA LEU A 96 -11.91 -3.14 9.84
C LEU A 96 -11.26 -3.47 8.49
N THR A 97 -11.98 -4.19 7.63
CA THR A 97 -11.49 -4.59 6.31
C THR A 97 -11.84 -3.62 5.20
N ASP A 98 -12.57 -2.54 5.50
CA ASP A 98 -13.16 -1.66 4.49
C ASP A 98 -13.95 -2.49 3.46
N HIS A 99 -14.96 -3.23 3.94
CA HIS A 99 -15.78 -4.13 3.12
C HIS A 99 -14.98 -5.16 2.30
N GLY A 100 -13.88 -5.67 2.87
CA GLY A 100 -13.02 -6.65 2.23
C GLY A 100 -11.95 -6.08 1.28
N HIS A 101 -11.83 -4.76 1.17
CA HIS A 101 -10.75 -4.12 0.41
C HIS A 101 -9.37 -4.29 1.07
N TYR A 102 -9.33 -4.57 2.38
CA TYR A 102 -8.13 -4.82 3.16
C TYR A 102 -8.29 -6.07 4.02
N LEU A 103 -7.34 -7.01 3.90
CA LEU A 103 -7.32 -8.22 4.71
C LEU A 103 -6.09 -8.27 5.61
N TYR A 104 -6.29 -8.71 6.83
CA TYR A 104 -5.24 -8.99 7.79
C TYR A 104 -4.64 -10.36 7.53
N SER A 105 -3.32 -10.44 7.69
CA SER A 105 -2.60 -11.70 7.79
C SER A 105 -2.34 -12.04 9.26
N GLN A 106 -2.11 -13.31 9.58
CA GLN A 106 -1.65 -13.73 10.92
C GLN A 106 -0.42 -12.94 11.40
N HIS A 107 0.51 -12.61 10.50
CA HIS A 107 1.70 -11.83 10.84
C HIS A 107 1.35 -10.39 11.23
N SER A 108 0.40 -9.77 10.51
CA SER A 108 -0.11 -8.44 10.84
C SER A 108 -0.76 -8.44 12.23
N VAL A 109 -1.61 -9.43 12.52
CA VAL A 109 -2.29 -9.58 13.81
C VAL A 109 -1.29 -9.81 14.95
N TYR A 110 -0.32 -10.72 14.75
CA TYR A 110 0.77 -10.95 15.70
C TYR A 110 1.50 -9.64 16.06
N ARG A 111 1.88 -8.85 15.04
CA ARG A 111 2.57 -7.57 15.25
C ARG A 111 1.68 -6.57 16.00
N MET A 112 0.39 -6.54 15.69
CA MET A 112 -0.58 -5.67 16.37
C MET A 112 -0.74 -6.01 17.85
N LEU A 113 -0.82 -7.30 18.20
CA LEU A 113 -0.89 -7.78 19.58
C LEU A 113 0.38 -7.45 20.35
N ARG A 114 1.54 -7.76 19.77
CA ARG A 114 2.86 -7.47 20.36
C ARG A 114 3.05 -5.99 20.63
N ASN A 115 2.75 -5.13 19.66
CA ASN A 115 2.91 -3.67 19.79
C ASN A 115 1.98 -3.07 20.87
N ARG A 116 0.86 -3.74 21.16
CA ARG A 116 -0.11 -3.32 22.19
C ARG A 116 0.11 -3.99 23.54
N GLY A 117 1.06 -4.93 23.66
CA GLY A 117 1.29 -5.69 24.88
C GLY A 117 0.12 -6.62 25.25
N LEU A 118 -0.74 -6.97 24.30
CA LEU A 118 -1.87 -7.87 24.53
C LEU A 118 -1.38 -9.31 24.63
N LYS A 119 -1.98 -10.11 25.52
CA LYS A 119 -1.71 -11.55 25.63
C LYS A 119 -2.63 -12.31 24.67
N TRP A 120 -2.12 -13.39 24.10
CA TRP A 120 -2.89 -14.29 23.24
C TRP A 120 -2.50 -15.76 23.46
N ARG A 121 -3.36 -16.68 23.03
CA ARG A 121 -3.10 -18.11 23.09
C ARG A 121 -2.10 -18.49 22.00
N LYS A 122 -0.95 -19.02 22.40
CA LYS A 122 0.08 -19.45 21.44
C LYS A 122 -0.35 -20.70 20.69
N SER A 123 -0.23 -20.69 19.37
CA SER A 123 -0.36 -21.87 18.51
C SER A 123 0.97 -22.27 17.90
N LYS A 124 1.11 -23.54 17.48
CA LYS A 124 2.25 -23.99 16.65
C LYS A 124 2.29 -23.29 15.29
N ALA A 125 1.14 -22.77 14.84
CA ALA A 125 1.01 -22.01 13.60
C ALA A 125 1.32 -20.51 13.76
N ASP A 126 1.54 -20.03 14.99
CA ASP A 126 1.85 -18.63 15.21
C ASP A 126 3.20 -18.28 14.53
N PRO A 127 3.33 -17.09 13.93
CA PRO A 127 4.58 -16.65 13.32
C PRO A 127 5.76 -16.79 14.29
N GLN A 128 6.74 -17.62 13.95
CA GLN A 128 7.97 -17.74 14.73
C GLN A 128 8.78 -16.45 14.56
N VAL A 129 9.16 -15.85 15.68
CA VAL A 129 10.12 -14.76 15.70
C VAL A 129 11.47 -15.39 15.41
N GLU A 130 12.02 -15.20 14.21
CA GLU A 130 13.48 -15.21 14.07
C GLU A 130 13.98 -14.08 14.97
N GLN A 131 14.44 -14.46 16.16
CA GLN A 131 15.17 -13.54 17.02
C GLN A 131 16.47 -13.24 16.28
N GLY A 132 16.49 -12.12 15.57
CA GLY A 132 17.72 -11.48 15.13
C GLY A 132 18.58 -11.26 16.37
N VAL A 133 19.54 -12.16 16.54
CA VAL A 133 20.61 -12.09 17.53
C VAL A 133 21.32 -10.75 17.34
N THR A 134 21.07 -9.81 18.23
CA THR A 134 21.97 -8.68 18.44
C THR A 134 23.01 -9.17 19.44
N LYS A 135 24.19 -9.51 18.92
CA LYS A 135 25.44 -9.52 19.68
C LYS A 135 26.23 -8.28 19.29
#